data_AF-A0A946F1C7-F1
#
_entry.id   AF-A0A946F1C7-F1
#
_cell.length_a   1.000
_cell.length_b   1.000
_cell.length_c   1.000
_cell.angle_alpha   90.00
_cell.angle_beta   90.00
_cell.angle_gamma   90.00
#
_symmetry.space_group_name_H-M   'P 1'
#
loop_
_entity.id
_entity.type
_entity.pdbx_description
1 polymer ?
#
loop_
_entity_poly.entity_id
_entity_poly.type
_entity_poly.pdbx_seq_one_letter_code
_entity_poly.pdbx_strand_id
1 'polypeptide(L)' 'MYSQTDVSGTISSNTTWGTSGSPYTVTGNVLVANGVTLSIEAGVTVKVNSGLYIKNEGV' A
#
# COMPACT_ATOMS: atom_id res chain seq x y z
N MET A 1 -0.94 4.97 -19.65
CA MET A 1 -1.69 5.76 -18.63
C MET A 1 -1.32 5.18 -17.28
N TYR A 2 -0.80 6.00 -16.35
CA TYR A 2 -0.57 5.58 -14.97
C TYR A 2 -1.93 5.60 -14.26
N SER A 3 -2.44 4.44 -13.82
CA SER A 3 -3.67 4.39 -13.04
C SER A 3 -3.30 4.66 -11.60
N GLN A 4 -3.38 5.92 -11.16
CA GLN A 4 -3.22 6.23 -9.74
C GLN A 4 -4.22 5.40 -8.93
N THR A 5 -3.73 4.74 -7.89
CA THR A 5 -4.55 3.94 -6.99
C THR A 5 -4.53 4.55 -5.60
N ASP A 6 -5.68 5.00 -5.11
CA ASP A 6 -5.80 5.48 -3.74
C ASP A 6 -6.00 4.29 -2.78
N VAL A 7 -5.25 4.25 -1.68
CA VAL A 7 -5.24 3.14 -0.72
C VAL A 7 -5.43 3.63 0.72
N SER A 8 -6.20 2.86 1.49
CA SER A 8 -6.45 3.09 2.91
C SER A 8 -7.03 1.82 3.55
N GLY A 9 -7.03 1.74 4.88
CA GLY A 9 -7.66 0.64 5.64
C GLY A 9 -6.74 -0.57 5.83
N THR A 10 -7.35 -1.73 6.11
CA THR A 10 -6.60 -2.94 6.44
C THR A 10 -6.42 -3.83 5.22
N ILE A 11 -5.17 -4.24 4.95
CA ILE A 11 -4.80 -5.30 4.02
C ILE A 11 -4.90 -6.63 4.76
N SER A 12 -5.98 -7.36 4.51
CA SER A 12 -6.32 -8.63 5.19
C SER A 12 -5.91 -9.88 4.40
N SER A 13 -5.33 -9.73 3.21
CA SER A 13 -4.81 -10.82 2.38
C SER A 13 -3.57 -10.37 1.60
N ASN A 14 -2.72 -11.34 1.24
CA ASN A 14 -1.49 -11.05 0.51
C ASN A 14 -1.78 -10.21 -0.73
N THR A 15 -1.16 -9.04 -0.80
CA THR A 15 -1.45 -8.03 -1.82
C THR A 15 -0.15 -7.60 -2.48
N THR A 16 -0.19 -7.44 -3.80
CA THR A 16 0.92 -6.90 -4.58
C THR A 16 0.54 -5.54 -5.14
N TRP A 17 1.36 -4.53 -4.84
CA TRP A 17 1.33 -3.24 -5.52
C TRP A 17 2.30 -3.28 -6.69
N GLY A 18 1.76 -3.21 -7.90
CA GLY A 18 2.49 -3.32 -9.16
C GLY A 18 2.46 -2.03 -9.97
N THR A 19 3.32 -1.95 -10.99
CA THR A 19 3.49 -0.70 -11.76
C THR A 19 2.22 -0.22 -12.48
N SER A 20 1.27 -1.12 -12.78
CA SER A 20 -0.01 -0.79 -13.40
C SER A 20 -0.92 0.10 -12.54
N GLY A 21 -0.84 -0.05 -11.20
CA GLY A 21 -1.55 0.78 -10.23
C GLY A 21 -0.71 1.94 -9.67
N SER A 22 0.51 2.12 -10.16
CA SER A 22 1.41 3.18 -9.75
C SER A 22 1.00 4.53 -10.39
N PRO A 23 1.06 5.65 -9.65
CA PRO A 23 1.44 5.75 -8.23
C PRO A 23 0.32 5.30 -7.28
N TYR A 24 0.69 4.66 -6.16
CA TYR A 24 -0.22 4.38 -5.06
C TYR A 24 -0.21 5.56 -4.08
N THR A 25 -1.37 6.18 -3.83
CA THR A 25 -1.50 7.30 -2.89
C THR A 25 -2.19 6.82 -1.61
N VAL A 26 -1.49 6.88 -0.49
CA VAL A 26 -2.04 6.58 0.83
C VAL A 26 -2.90 7.77 1.26
N THR A 27 -4.22 7.58 1.27
CA THR A 27 -5.23 8.60 1.64
C THR A 27 -5.82 8.38 3.02
N GLY A 28 -5.58 7.22 3.63
CA GLY A 28 -5.81 6.91 5.05
C GLY A 28 -4.79 5.89 5.54
N ASN A 29 -4.70 5.66 6.85
CA ASN A 29 -3.74 4.70 7.41
C ASN A 29 -3.91 3.31 6.78
N VAL A 30 -2.79 2.68 6.41
CA VAL A 30 -2.78 1.33 5.87
C VAL A 30 -2.20 0.38 6.92
N LEU A 31 -2.96 -0.63 7.27
CA LEU A 31 -2.56 -1.67 8.22
C LEU A 31 -2.41 -2.99 7.48
N VAL A 32 -1.22 -3.60 7.50
CA VAL A 32 -1.00 -4.95 6.99
C VAL A 32 -1.24 -5.91 8.14
N ALA A 33 -2.29 -6.74 8.04
CA ALA A 33 -2.67 -7.65 9.11
C ALA A 33 -1.56 -8.67 9.43
N ASN A 34 -1.61 -9.27 10.63
CA ASN A 34 -0.67 -10.32 11.03
C ASN A 34 -0.75 -11.51 10.05
N GLY A 35 0.41 -12.06 9.68
CA GLY A 35 0.51 -13.17 8.71
C GLY A 35 0.24 -12.77 7.26
N VAL A 36 0.02 -11.47 6.98
CA VAL A 36 -0.20 -10.94 5.62
C VAL A 36 1.04 -10.19 5.13
N THR A 37 1.32 -10.34 3.83
CA THR A 37 2.40 -9.65 3.15
C THR A 37 1.86 -8.61 2.17
N LEU A 38 2.38 -7.39 2.26
CA LEU A 38 2.28 -6.40 1.20
C LEU A 38 3.60 -6.41 0.40
N SER A 39 3.53 -6.86 -0.85
CA SER A 39 4.66 -6.86 -1.79
C SER A 39 4.59 -5.62 -2.67
N ILE A 40 5.67 -4.86 -2.75
CA ILE A 40 5.78 -3.68 -3.61
C ILE A 40 6.80 -3.98 -4.70
N GLU A 41 6.37 -3.99 -5.96
CA GLU A 41 7.25 -4.27 -7.09
C GLU A 41 8.25 -3.13 -7.35
N ALA A 42 9.38 -3.47 -7.96
CA ALA A 42 10.37 -2.48 -8.37
C ALA A 42 9.76 -1.47 -9.36
N GLY A 43 10.08 -0.18 -9.17
CA GLY A 43 9.57 0.91 -10.00
C GLY A 43 8.20 1.44 -9.58
N VAL A 44 7.56 0.87 -8.56
CA VAL A 44 6.33 1.42 -7.97
C VAL A 44 6.66 2.67 -7.15
N THR A 45 5.89 3.74 -7.35
CA THR A 45 5.94 4.93 -6.51
C THR A 45 4.80 4.89 -5.51
N VAL A 46 5.13 4.99 -4.23
CA VAL A 46 4.16 5.10 -3.13
C VAL A 46 4.24 6.51 -2.56
N LYS A 47 3.10 7.22 -2.53
CA LYS A 47 2.97 8.57 -1.98
C LYS A 47 2.19 8.48 -0.68
N VAL A 48 2.82 8.89 0.43
CA VAL A 48 2.16 8.90 1.73
C VAL A 48 1.82 10.34 2.10
N ASN A 49 0.52 10.63 2.25
CA ASN A 49 0.10 11.97 2.67
C ASN A 49 0.55 12.26 4.11
N SER A 50 0.74 13.53 4.42
CA SER A 50 1.22 13.97 5.74
C SER A 50 0.35 13.41 6.88
N GLY A 51 1.00 12.86 7.91
CA GLY A 51 0.34 12.28 9.07
C GLY A 51 -0.19 10.85 8.91
N LEU A 52 -0.05 10.25 7.71
CA LEU A 52 -0.44 8.86 7.45
C LEU A 52 0.74 7.91 7.50
N TYR A 53 0.45 6.63 7.66
CA TYR A 53 1.46 5.59 7.73
C TYR A 53 0.98 4.28 7.09
N ILE A 54 1.97 3.45 6.75
CA ILE A 54 1.79 2.03 6.46
C ILE A 54 2.42 1.28 7.62
N LYS A 55 1.65 0.47 8.34
CA LYS A 55 2.12 -0.32 9.48
C LYS A 55 1.88 -1.79 9.22
N ASN A 56 2.91 -2.60 9.39
CA ASN A 56 2.75 -4.05 9.46
C ASN A 56 2.49 -4.46 10.91
N GLU A 57 1.42 -5.25 11.12
CA GLU A 57 1.01 -5.77 12.44
C GLU A 57 1.52 -7.20 12.69
N GLY A 58 2.24 -7.78 11.73
CA GLY A 58 2.96 -9.04 11.89
C GLY A 58 4.27 -8.82 12.63
N VAL A 59 4.28 -9.11 13.92
CA VAL A 59 5.53 -9.35 14.67
C VAL A 59 5.93 -10.81 14.48
#